data_AF-A0A947JDS6-F1
#
_entry.id   AF-A0A947JDS6-F1
#
_cell.length_a   1.000
_cell.length_b   1.000
_cell.length_c   1.000
_cell.angle_alpha   90.00
_cell.angle_beta   90.00
_cell.angle_gamma   90.00
#
_symmetry.space_group_name_H-M   'P 1'
#
loop_
_entity.id
_entity.type
_entity.pdbx_description
1 polymer ?
#
loop_
_entity_poly.entity_id
_entity_poly.type
_entity_poly.pdbx_seq_one_letter_code
_entity_poly.pdbx_strand_id
1 'polypeptide(L)'
;TVYHKYTLPCLFIAAILSLSWPGYSHCQEHIRKLDAVRASMAKMGSTLPELTRKAQTRDIRTMERVFEINNYSLATIESYLKMTKIALTSGTGLNKETLGVLIGWLKFLSNYCAYDIKYMDEALTQTKDASIIEILNTEKKNISALIDASQLGIKENTAISDKL
;
A
#
# COMPACT_ATOMS: atom_id res chain seq x y z
N THR A 1 36.98 43.59 -1.98
CA THR A 1 36.38 42.69 -2.99
C THR A 1 36.14 41.30 -2.41
N VAL A 2 35.27 41.17 -1.40
CA VAL A 2 35.04 39.90 -0.68
C VAL A 2 33.58 39.80 -0.20
N TYR A 3 32.59 39.85 -1.11
CA TYR A 3 31.17 39.73 -0.70
C TYR A 3 30.28 38.91 -1.65
N HIS A 4 30.85 38.08 -2.53
CA HIS A 4 30.06 37.31 -3.52
C HIS A 4 30.29 35.79 -3.54
N LYS A 5 31.03 35.22 -2.57
CA LYS A 5 31.27 33.76 -2.55
C LYS A 5 30.33 32.93 -1.67
N TYR A 6 29.42 33.55 -0.91
CA TYR A 6 28.56 32.83 0.04
C TYR A 6 27.06 33.11 -0.10
N THR A 7 26.62 33.86 -1.10
CA THR A 7 25.18 34.12 -1.33
C THR A 7 24.47 32.96 -2.03
N LEU A 8 25.20 32.08 -2.72
CA LEU A 8 24.61 30.94 -3.46
C LEU A 8 24.34 29.67 -2.61
N PRO A 9 25.14 29.31 -1.59
CA PRO A 9 24.86 28.11 -0.78
C PRO A 9 23.68 28.30 0.19
N CYS A 10 23.42 29.51 0.67
CA CYS A 10 22.34 29.74 1.64
C CYS A 10 20.93 29.60 1.04
N LEU A 11 20.76 29.93 -0.25
CA LEU A 11 19.49 29.72 -0.96
C LEU A 11 19.18 28.24 -1.20
N PHE A 12 20.21 27.40 -1.39
CA PHE A 12 20.03 25.96 -1.56
C PHE A 12 19.72 25.25 -0.25
N ILE A 13 20.29 25.70 0.88
CA ILE A 13 20.01 25.14 2.21
C ILE A 13 18.61 25.54 2.69
N ALA A 14 18.14 26.75 2.38
CA ALA A 14 16.78 27.18 2.71
C ALA A 14 15.71 26.36 1.96
N ALA A 15 15.97 25.96 0.71
CA ALA A 15 15.06 25.12 -0.07
C ALA A 15 15.01 23.65 0.42
N ILE A 16 16.09 23.16 1.05
CA ILE A 16 16.14 21.80 1.59
C ILE A 16 15.51 21.74 3.00
N LEU A 17 15.53 22.83 3.77
CA LEU A 17 14.93 22.90 5.10
C LEU A 17 13.43 23.28 5.11
N SER A 18 12.89 23.86 4.03
CA SER A 18 11.45 24.09 3.90
C SER A 18 10.62 22.83 3.65
N LEU A 19 11.26 21.67 3.47
CA LEU A 19 10.60 20.36 3.32
C LEU A 19 10.49 19.55 4.62
N SER A 20 11.02 20.06 5.73
CA SER A 20 10.76 19.52 7.07
C SER A 20 9.71 20.37 7.77
N TRP A 21 8.46 20.28 7.31
CA TRP A 21 7.32 20.82 8.05
C TRP A 21 7.16 20.00 9.35
N PRO A 22 7.38 20.56 10.55
CA PRO A 22 7.44 19.77 11.79
C PRO A 22 6.05 19.39 12.35
N GLY A 23 4.99 19.53 11.55
CA GLY A 23 3.60 19.26 11.96
C GLY A 23 2.93 18.06 11.30
N TYR A 24 3.56 17.44 10.29
CA TYR A 24 2.91 16.41 9.44
C TYR A 24 3.38 14.98 9.68
N SER A 25 4.41 14.74 10.50
CA SER A 25 4.93 13.38 10.73
C SER A 25 3.95 12.44 11.43
N HIS A 26 2.82 12.96 11.94
CA HIS A 26 1.73 12.18 12.52
C HIS A 26 0.53 11.95 11.59
N CYS A 27 0.49 12.55 10.40
CA CYS A 27 -0.76 12.60 9.62
C CYS A 27 -0.97 11.45 8.62
N GLN A 28 0.00 10.55 8.42
CA GLN A 28 -0.11 9.50 7.39
C GLN A 28 0.50 8.16 7.80
N GLU A 29 0.16 7.67 9.00
CA GLU A 29 0.59 6.34 9.47
C GLU A 29 0.09 5.23 8.52
N HIS A 30 -1.03 5.44 7.84
CA HIS A 30 -1.50 4.52 6.80
C HIS A 30 -0.48 4.32 5.67
N ILE A 31 0.27 5.35 5.24
CA ILE A 31 1.27 5.23 4.18
C ILE A 31 2.40 4.29 4.62
N ARG A 32 2.90 4.47 5.84
CA ARG A 32 3.94 3.62 6.41
C ARG A 32 3.48 2.16 6.48
N LYS A 33 2.23 1.92 6.89
CA LYS A 33 1.64 0.57 6.93
C LYS A 33 1.46 -0.02 5.52
N LEU A 34 0.96 0.76 4.56
CA LEU A 34 0.81 0.34 3.17
C LEU A 34 2.17 -0.02 2.55
N ASP A 35 3.23 0.73 2.85
CA ASP A 35 4.58 0.40 2.40
C ASP A 35 5.11 -0.92 3.01
N ALA A 36 4.81 -1.19 4.28
CA ALA A 36 5.15 -2.46 4.91
C ALA A 36 4.40 -3.64 4.27
N VAL A 37 3.10 -3.46 3.98
CA VAL A 37 2.30 -4.46 3.26
C VAL A 37 2.83 -4.67 1.85
N ARG A 38 3.16 -3.59 1.12
CA ARG A 38 3.78 -3.63 -0.21
C ARG A 38 5.04 -4.49 -0.20
N ALA A 39 5.95 -4.26 0.76
CA ALA A 39 7.17 -5.03 0.89
C ALA A 39 6.91 -6.52 1.16
N SER A 40 5.93 -6.83 2.03
CA SER A 40 5.53 -8.21 2.34
C SER A 40 4.95 -8.92 1.10
N MET A 41 4.02 -8.26 0.40
CA MET A 41 3.39 -8.79 -0.80
C MET A 41 4.40 -8.96 -1.93
N ALA A 42 5.31 -8.01 -2.16
CA ALA A 42 6.36 -8.13 -3.17
C ALA A 42 7.29 -9.31 -2.89
N LYS A 43 7.64 -9.54 -1.61
CA LYS A 43 8.42 -10.72 -1.22
C LYS A 43 7.67 -12.01 -1.55
N MET A 44 6.38 -12.11 -1.17
CA MET A 44 5.56 -13.28 -1.48
C MET A 44 5.44 -13.49 -3.00
N GLY A 45 5.07 -12.45 -3.75
CA GLY A 45 4.92 -12.47 -5.20
C GLY A 45 6.18 -12.89 -5.96
N SER A 46 7.37 -12.59 -5.43
CA SER A 46 8.63 -13.07 -6.01
C SER A 46 8.83 -14.59 -5.88
N THR A 47 8.22 -15.21 -4.88
CA THR A 47 8.34 -16.66 -4.59
C THR A 47 7.21 -17.49 -5.18
N LEU A 48 6.02 -16.89 -5.35
CA LEU A 48 4.83 -17.59 -5.84
C LEU A 48 5.00 -18.29 -7.19
N PRO A 49 5.66 -17.73 -8.23
CA PRO A 49 5.84 -18.42 -9.50
C PRO A 49 6.57 -19.77 -9.37
N GLU A 50 7.58 -19.84 -8.52
CA GLU A 50 8.32 -21.08 -8.29
C GLU A 50 7.48 -22.09 -7.49
N LEU A 51 6.76 -21.61 -6.47
CA LEU A 51 5.88 -22.44 -5.65
C LEU A 51 4.72 -23.01 -6.49
N THR A 52 4.11 -22.21 -7.36
CA THR A 52 3.07 -22.65 -8.30
C THR A 52 3.58 -23.73 -9.25
N ARG A 53 4.81 -23.64 -9.75
CA ARG A 53 5.39 -24.69 -10.63
C ARG A 53 5.61 -26.02 -9.91
N LYS A 54 5.84 -26.00 -8.59
CA LYS A 54 6.05 -27.20 -7.76
C LYS A 54 4.75 -27.76 -7.20
N ALA A 55 3.63 -27.04 -7.33
CA ALA A 55 2.34 -27.46 -6.81
C ALA A 55 1.82 -28.70 -7.57
N GLN A 56 1.13 -29.58 -6.84
CA GLN A 56 0.45 -30.72 -7.45
C GLN A 56 -0.71 -30.26 -8.33
N THR A 57 -1.06 -31.04 -9.36
CA THR A 57 -2.08 -30.70 -10.37
C THR A 57 -3.42 -30.24 -9.77
N ARG A 58 -3.80 -30.76 -8.61
CA ARG A 58 -5.03 -30.38 -7.89
C ARG A 58 -5.00 -28.94 -7.37
N ASP A 59 -3.85 -28.45 -6.93
CA ASP A 59 -3.74 -27.19 -6.18
C ASP A 59 -3.12 -26.05 -7.02
N ILE A 60 -2.69 -26.34 -8.27
CA ILE A 60 -2.17 -25.33 -9.21
C ILE A 60 -3.14 -24.17 -9.37
N ARG A 61 -4.43 -24.44 -9.56
CA ARG A 61 -5.44 -23.39 -9.75
C ARG A 61 -5.56 -22.46 -8.54
N THR A 62 -5.46 -23.02 -7.34
CA THR A 62 -5.45 -22.23 -6.09
C THR A 62 -4.21 -21.35 -6.05
N MET A 63 -3.05 -21.91 -6.36
CA MET A 63 -1.78 -21.19 -6.38
C MET A 63 -1.72 -20.08 -7.45
N GLU A 64 -2.24 -20.32 -8.65
CA GLU A 64 -2.41 -19.31 -9.69
C GLU A 64 -3.31 -18.16 -9.22
N ARG A 65 -4.42 -18.49 -8.57
CA ARG A 65 -5.33 -17.47 -8.06
C ARG A 65 -4.72 -16.65 -6.91
N VAL A 66 -3.96 -17.28 -6.02
CA VAL A 66 -3.20 -16.57 -4.97
C VAL A 66 -2.19 -15.62 -5.61
N PHE A 67 -1.49 -16.05 -6.66
CA PHE A 67 -0.56 -15.21 -7.40
C PHE A 67 -1.23 -14.01 -8.08
N GLU A 68 -2.38 -14.21 -8.70
CA GLU A 68 -3.19 -13.11 -9.25
C GLU A 68 -3.57 -12.10 -8.16
N ILE A 69 -4.14 -12.58 -7.05
CA ILE A 69 -4.59 -11.72 -5.94
C ILE A 69 -3.43 -10.89 -5.39
N ASN A 70 -2.26 -11.51 -5.18
CA ASN A 70 -1.06 -10.83 -4.70
C ASN A 70 -0.63 -9.72 -5.67
N ASN A 71 -0.54 -10.02 -6.97
CA ASN A 71 -0.14 -9.04 -7.99
C ASN A 71 -1.12 -7.88 -8.11
N TYR A 72 -2.43 -8.14 -8.12
CA TYR A 72 -3.44 -7.09 -8.18
C TYR A 72 -3.40 -6.19 -6.95
N SER A 73 -3.25 -6.79 -5.77
CA SER A 73 -3.09 -6.04 -4.50
C SER A 73 -1.85 -5.16 -4.54
N LEU A 74 -0.71 -5.71 -4.98
CA LEU A 74 0.56 -4.98 -5.08
C LEU A 74 0.45 -3.78 -6.03
N ALA A 75 -0.06 -4.00 -7.24
CA ALA A 75 -0.25 -2.95 -8.24
C ALA A 75 -1.18 -1.82 -7.73
N THR A 76 -2.20 -2.19 -6.96
CA THR A 76 -3.15 -1.22 -6.39
C THR A 76 -2.50 -0.40 -5.28
N ILE A 77 -1.73 -1.03 -4.38
CA ILE A 77 -0.96 -0.30 -3.35
C ILE A 77 0.03 0.67 -3.99
N GLU A 78 0.78 0.22 -5.00
CA GLU A 78 1.77 1.07 -5.69
C GLU A 78 1.12 2.27 -6.38
N SER A 79 -0.02 2.05 -7.03
CA SER A 79 -0.80 3.11 -7.66
C SER A 79 -1.26 4.14 -6.62
N TYR A 80 -1.78 3.69 -5.48
CA TYR A 80 -2.19 4.57 -4.39
C TYR A 80 -1.01 5.40 -3.86
N LEU A 81 0.11 4.76 -3.52
CA LEU A 81 1.30 5.45 -3.00
C LEU A 81 1.84 6.48 -4.01
N LYS A 82 1.81 6.16 -5.30
CA LYS A 82 2.23 7.08 -6.36
C LYS A 82 1.30 8.30 -6.44
N MET A 83 -0.02 8.11 -6.41
CA MET A 83 -0.97 9.23 -6.42
C MET A 83 -0.83 10.11 -5.18
N THR A 84 -0.68 9.50 -4.00
CA THR A 84 -0.47 10.25 -2.76
C THR A 84 0.82 11.06 -2.82
N LYS A 85 1.90 10.47 -3.32
CA LYS A 85 3.16 11.19 -3.55
C LYS A 85 2.96 12.38 -4.49
N ILE A 86 2.28 12.18 -5.63
CA ILE A 86 1.99 13.26 -6.58
C ILE A 86 1.23 14.38 -5.87
N ALA A 87 0.13 14.07 -5.20
CA ALA A 87 -0.69 15.04 -4.47
C ALA A 87 0.11 15.86 -3.44
N LEU A 88 0.97 15.20 -2.67
CA LEU A 88 1.85 15.87 -1.71
C LEU A 88 2.84 16.81 -2.41
N THR A 89 3.49 16.33 -3.48
CA THR A 89 4.50 17.12 -4.21
C THR A 89 3.91 18.27 -5.02
N SER A 90 2.66 18.16 -5.47
CA SER A 90 1.93 19.23 -6.17
C SER A 90 1.26 20.22 -5.22
N GLY A 91 1.37 20.03 -3.91
CA GLY A 91 0.72 20.88 -2.91
C GLY A 91 -0.80 20.71 -2.84
N THR A 92 -1.36 19.68 -3.49
CA THR A 92 -2.80 19.37 -3.49
C THR A 92 -3.19 18.33 -2.44
N GLY A 93 -2.23 17.83 -1.65
CA GLY A 93 -2.46 16.84 -0.59
C GLY A 93 -3.41 17.31 0.52
N LEU A 94 -3.73 18.61 0.58
CA LEU A 94 -4.69 19.22 1.51
C LEU A 94 -5.87 19.86 0.76
N ASN A 95 -6.15 19.40 -0.46
CA ASN A 95 -7.34 19.79 -1.20
C ASN A 95 -8.45 18.77 -0.99
N LYS A 96 -9.67 19.23 -0.70
CA LYS A 96 -10.83 18.40 -0.37
C LYS A 96 -11.20 17.40 -1.48
N GLU A 97 -11.11 17.81 -2.73
CA GLU A 97 -11.39 16.94 -3.89
C GLU A 97 -10.31 15.86 -4.03
N THR A 98 -9.04 16.25 -3.87
CA THR A 98 -7.90 15.30 -3.89
C THR A 98 -8.02 14.27 -2.77
N LEU A 99 -8.32 14.71 -1.55
CA LEU A 99 -8.58 13.81 -0.43
C LEU A 99 -9.79 12.91 -0.70
N GLY A 100 -10.86 13.44 -1.31
CA GLY A 100 -12.02 12.65 -1.74
C GLY A 100 -11.65 11.52 -2.71
N VAL A 101 -10.80 11.81 -3.70
CA VAL A 101 -10.28 10.79 -4.63
C VAL A 101 -9.46 9.74 -3.88
N LEU A 102 -8.53 10.15 -3.02
CA LEU A 102 -7.70 9.23 -2.24
C LEU A 102 -8.53 8.34 -1.31
N ILE A 103 -9.55 8.90 -0.65
CA ILE A 103 -10.51 8.14 0.17
C ILE A 103 -11.29 7.13 -0.69
N GLY A 104 -11.76 7.54 -1.87
CA GLY A 104 -12.46 6.67 -2.81
C GLY A 104 -11.61 5.46 -3.21
N TRP A 105 -10.33 5.68 -3.52
CA TRP A 105 -9.38 4.61 -3.83
C TRP A 105 -9.18 3.63 -2.67
N LEU A 106 -9.00 4.13 -1.44
CA LEU A 106 -8.85 3.27 -0.27
C LEU A 106 -10.13 2.46 0.04
N LYS A 107 -11.31 3.03 -0.20
CA LYS A 107 -12.59 2.30 -0.08
C LYS A 107 -12.68 1.18 -1.11
N PHE A 108 -12.33 1.47 -2.36
CA PHE A 108 -12.29 0.45 -3.41
C PHE A 108 -11.36 -0.71 -3.04
N LEU A 109 -10.14 -0.39 -2.62
CA LEU A 109 -9.14 -1.37 -2.17
C LEU A 109 -9.65 -2.23 -1.02
N SER A 110 -10.17 -1.61 0.04
CA SER A 110 -10.71 -2.35 1.21
C SER A 110 -11.86 -3.28 0.83
N ASN A 111 -12.75 -2.86 -0.08
CA ASN A 111 -13.90 -3.66 -0.50
C ASN A 111 -13.47 -4.84 -1.37
N TYR A 112 -12.54 -4.62 -2.31
CA TYR A 112 -12.04 -5.69 -3.17
C TYR A 112 -11.34 -6.79 -2.36
N CYS A 113 -10.47 -6.38 -1.43
CA CYS A 113 -9.75 -7.30 -0.55
C CYS A 113 -10.67 -8.17 0.32
N ALA A 114 -11.86 -7.70 0.70
CA ALA A 114 -12.81 -8.51 1.46
C ALA A 114 -13.30 -9.75 0.67
N TYR A 115 -13.45 -9.62 -0.66
CA TYR A 115 -13.78 -10.76 -1.52
C TYR A 115 -12.60 -11.74 -1.62
N ASP A 116 -11.37 -11.24 -1.69
CA ASP A 116 -10.18 -12.09 -1.73
C ASP A 116 -10.00 -12.88 -0.43
N ILE A 117 -10.28 -12.28 0.74
CA ILE A 117 -10.29 -13.01 2.02
C ILE A 117 -11.29 -14.16 1.99
N LYS A 118 -12.51 -13.93 1.49
CA LYS A 118 -13.53 -14.99 1.38
C LYS A 118 -13.05 -16.13 0.49
N TYR A 119 -12.42 -15.81 -0.64
CA TYR A 119 -11.81 -16.82 -1.51
C TYR A 119 -10.73 -17.63 -0.76
N MET A 120 -9.83 -16.96 -0.02
CA MET A 120 -8.79 -17.65 0.76
C MET A 120 -9.39 -18.57 1.83
N ASP A 121 -10.47 -18.16 2.49
CA ASP A 121 -11.20 -18.98 3.46
C ASP A 121 -11.77 -20.25 2.82
N GLU A 122 -12.41 -20.12 1.66
CA GLU A 122 -12.92 -21.26 0.91
C GLU A 122 -11.77 -22.21 0.48
N ALA A 123 -10.67 -21.65 -0.03
CA ALA A 123 -9.49 -22.44 -0.43
C ALA A 123 -8.86 -23.19 0.75
N LEU A 124 -8.81 -22.57 1.94
CA LEU A 124 -8.29 -23.21 3.17
C LEU A 124 -9.13 -24.41 3.60
N THR A 125 -10.45 -24.40 3.38
CA THR A 125 -11.31 -25.57 3.70
C THR A 125 -11.10 -26.74 2.76
N GLN A 126 -10.64 -26.48 1.53
CA GLN A 126 -10.53 -27.49 0.47
C GLN A 126 -9.09 -28.05 0.35
N THR A 127 -8.10 -27.30 0.81
CA THR A 127 -6.68 -27.65 0.68
C THR A 127 -6.24 -28.54 1.84
N LYS A 128 -5.48 -29.60 1.55
CA LYS A 128 -4.88 -30.49 2.57
C LYS A 128 -3.35 -30.41 2.60
N ASP A 129 -2.75 -29.75 1.63
CA ASP A 129 -1.30 -29.57 1.56
C ASP A 129 -0.85 -28.48 2.54
N ALA A 130 0.03 -28.85 3.47
CA ALA A 130 0.52 -27.95 4.52
C ALA A 130 1.28 -26.74 3.96
N SER A 131 2.04 -26.92 2.88
CA SER A 131 2.81 -25.82 2.27
C SER A 131 1.88 -24.79 1.61
N ILE A 132 0.80 -25.25 0.99
CA ILE A 132 -0.19 -24.37 0.36
C ILE A 132 -1.06 -23.69 1.42
N ILE A 133 -1.39 -24.38 2.51
CA ILE A 133 -2.07 -23.79 3.67
C ILE A 133 -1.25 -22.64 4.26
N GLU A 134 0.07 -22.79 4.38
CA GLU A 134 0.96 -21.72 4.86
C GLU A 134 0.95 -20.50 3.93
N ILE A 135 1.00 -20.73 2.62
CA ILE A 135 0.93 -19.67 1.61
C ILE A 135 -0.41 -18.94 1.69
N LEU A 136 -1.53 -19.67 1.72
CA LEU A 136 -2.88 -19.11 1.85
C LEU A 136 -3.01 -18.27 3.12
N ASN A 137 -2.53 -18.77 4.26
CA ASN A 137 -2.58 -18.02 5.52
C ASN A 137 -1.70 -16.76 5.50
N THR A 138 -0.52 -16.84 4.89
CA THR A 138 0.38 -15.69 4.77
C THR A 138 -0.23 -14.62 3.88
N GLU A 139 -0.80 -15.02 2.74
CA GLU A 139 -1.41 -14.06 1.82
C GLU A 139 -2.70 -13.48 2.39
N LYS A 140 -3.52 -14.30 3.04
CA LYS A 140 -4.69 -13.83 3.79
C LYS A 140 -4.29 -12.77 4.83
N LYS A 141 -3.20 -12.99 5.57
CA LYS A 141 -2.67 -12.01 6.55
C LYS A 141 -2.21 -10.71 5.86
N ASN A 142 -1.55 -10.79 4.71
CA ASN A 142 -1.16 -9.61 3.93
C ASN A 142 -2.39 -8.80 3.50
N ILE A 143 -3.42 -9.47 3.01
CA ILE A 143 -4.68 -8.84 2.57
C ILE A 143 -5.44 -8.23 3.76
N SER A 144 -5.47 -8.90 4.92
CA SER A 144 -6.05 -8.31 6.14
C SER A 144 -5.30 -7.05 6.57
N ALA A 145 -3.97 -7.08 6.56
CA ALA A 145 -3.16 -5.89 6.89
C ALA A 145 -3.38 -4.74 5.87
N LEU A 146 -3.62 -5.08 4.60
CA LEU A 146 -3.99 -4.12 3.55
C LEU A 146 -5.33 -3.43 3.85
N ILE A 147 -6.33 -4.21 4.25
CA ILE A 147 -7.64 -3.69 4.68
C ILE A 147 -7.46 -2.73 5.87
N ASP A 148 -6.74 -3.15 6.91
CA ASP A 148 -6.53 -2.34 8.12
C ASP A 148 -5.82 -1.02 7.80
N ALA A 149 -4.78 -1.07 6.95
CA ALA A 149 -4.06 0.12 6.53
C ALA A 149 -4.95 1.05 5.68
N SER A 150 -5.80 0.48 4.81
CA SER A 150 -6.74 1.25 4.01
C SER A 150 -7.81 1.93 4.86
N GLN A 151 -8.36 1.24 5.85
CA GLN A 151 -9.32 1.81 6.80
C GLN A 151 -8.71 2.95 7.63
N LEU A 152 -7.45 2.79 8.06
CA LEU A 152 -6.72 3.87 8.71
C LEU A 152 -6.57 5.08 7.78
N GLY A 153 -6.19 4.87 6.52
CA GLY A 153 -6.04 5.96 5.56
C GLY A 153 -7.35 6.67 5.25
N ILE A 154 -8.47 5.95 5.21
CA ILE A 154 -9.81 6.56 5.09
C ILE A 154 -10.07 7.47 6.28
N LYS A 155 -9.81 6.99 7.51
CA LYS A 155 -10.01 7.77 8.72
C LYS A 155 -9.12 9.02 8.76
N GLU A 156 -7.84 8.87 8.45
CA GLU A 156 -6.86 9.96 8.44
C GLU A 156 -7.23 11.02 7.40
N ASN A 157 -7.48 10.63 6.14
CA ASN A 157 -7.82 11.57 5.08
C ASN A 157 -9.19 12.24 5.31
N THR A 158 -10.16 11.53 5.91
CA THR A 158 -11.45 12.13 6.29
C THR A 158 -11.27 13.18 7.39
N ALA A 159 -10.49 12.87 8.43
CA ALA A 159 -10.23 13.82 9.52
C ALA A 159 -9.49 15.09 9.06
N ILE A 160 -8.67 14.99 8.01
CA ILE A 160 -8.06 16.16 7.36
C ILE A 160 -9.13 16.92 6.57
N SER A 161 -9.89 16.21 5.72
CA SER A 161 -10.95 16.79 4.88
C SER A 161 -12.03 17.53 5.68
N ASP A 162 -12.37 17.07 6.89
CA ASP A 162 -13.37 17.69 7.75
C ASP A 162 -12.88 19.00 8.39
N LYS A 163 -11.57 19.24 8.41
CA LYS A 163 -10.95 20.46 8.96
C LYS A 163 -10.68 21.54 7.89
N LEU A 164 -10.95 21.23 6.62
CA LEU A 164 -10.81 22.12 5.45
C LEU A 164 -12.17 22.69 5.04
#